data_AF-A0A7C5RYQ7-F1
#
_entry.id   AF-A0A7C5RYQ7-F1
#
_cell.length_a   1.000
_cell.length_b   1.000
_cell.length_c   1.000
_cell.angle_alpha   90.00
_cell.angle_beta   90.00
_cell.angle_gamma   90.00
#
_symmetry.space_group_name_H-M   'P 1'
#
loop_
_entity.id
_entity.type
_entity.pdbx_description
1 polymer ?
#
loop_
_entity_poly.entity_id
_entity_poly.type
_entity_poly.pdbx_seq_one_letter_code
_entity_poly.pdbx_strand_id
1 'polypeptide(L)'
;MDGSERIDMSVKKTKDFKGIKLGQFLLSGNIISKESLEKALQTHIKTNQMLGEILISMGVIDPLELKAVLEINKNIKSIQDALTLAAGIKKQLGSLLIQAGNITQQQLETALNIQKNTGEKLGSILVKLGYITENQLEALLLFQKNQSEKPYKINNLRLGKLLVTTELISEQQLEDALEEQKYSSAKIGDILVQKGYLSNTALSKALNLQNKLISALLTIILIFAPFITAQAADKTDIAVSGSTESHTALKIIYHTTEIEISSEDINRGYIELPSAAQLEIQNYNLSGYIVVFKGLSEPFREILIEGLDQEVKVTAEGAMTSQPYHGRDPLMVKLKYKIILSDNIKPGKYKLPLEISVSPLIFV
;
A
#
# COMPACT_ATOMS: atom_id res chain seq x y z
N MET A 1 -29.83 -4.36 -33.91
CA MET A 1 -28.43 -4.74 -33.72
C MET A 1 -27.93 -3.91 -32.57
N ASP A 2 -28.05 -4.46 -31.37
CA ASP A 2 -27.75 -3.81 -30.10
C ASP A 2 -26.54 -4.54 -29.49
N GLY A 3 -25.42 -3.82 -29.38
CA GLY A 3 -24.11 -4.32 -28.98
C GLY A 3 -23.78 -3.84 -27.58
N SER A 4 -24.46 -4.38 -26.58
CA SER A 4 -24.06 -4.22 -25.19
C SER A 4 -22.80 -5.04 -24.93
N GLU A 5 -21.65 -4.38 -24.93
CA GLU A 5 -20.36 -4.95 -24.54
C GLU A 5 -20.39 -5.26 -23.03
N ARG A 6 -20.74 -6.50 -22.69
CA ARG A 6 -20.60 -7.05 -21.34
C ARG A 6 -19.12 -7.25 -21.05
N ILE A 7 -18.54 -6.44 -20.17
CA ILE A 7 -17.19 -6.65 -19.64
C ILE A 7 -17.25 -7.82 -18.65
N ASP A 8 -16.85 -8.99 -19.13
CA ASP A 8 -16.67 -10.20 -18.34
C ASP A 8 -15.36 -10.09 -17.52
N MET A 9 -15.48 -9.97 -16.20
CA MET A 9 -14.36 -10.04 -15.24
C MET A 9 -14.30 -11.40 -14.54
N SER A 10 -14.75 -12.48 -15.20
CA SER A 10 -14.45 -13.83 -14.75
C SER A 10 -12.96 -13.96 -14.46
N VAL A 11 -12.67 -14.33 -13.21
CA VAL A 11 -11.35 -14.57 -12.63
C VAL A 11 -10.60 -15.60 -13.48
N LYS A 12 -9.92 -15.13 -14.53
CA LYS A 12 -8.87 -15.89 -15.20
C LYS A 12 -7.61 -15.71 -14.37
N LYS A 13 -7.10 -16.85 -13.91
CA LYS A 13 -5.79 -17.01 -13.27
C LYS A 13 -4.70 -16.29 -14.07
N THR A 14 -4.40 -15.05 -13.71
CA THR A 14 -3.19 -14.35 -14.14
C THR A 14 -2.30 -14.17 -12.92
N LYS A 15 -1.07 -14.65 -13.10
CA LYS A 15 0.10 -14.46 -12.24
C LYS A 15 0.41 -12.95 -12.10
N ASP A 16 1.23 -12.61 -11.12
CA ASP A 16 1.81 -11.29 -10.82
C ASP A 16 1.09 -10.51 -9.70
N PHE A 17 1.88 -9.78 -8.91
CA PHE A 17 1.53 -8.94 -7.76
C PHE A 17 0.02 -8.63 -7.68
N LYS A 18 -0.70 -9.30 -6.78
CA LYS A 18 -2.09 -8.93 -6.49
C LYS A 18 -2.01 -7.59 -5.76
N GLY A 19 -2.08 -6.49 -6.53
CA GLY A 19 -1.83 -5.11 -6.11
C GLY A 19 -2.60 -4.69 -4.85
N ILE A 20 -2.33 -3.48 -4.37
CA ILE A 20 -3.01 -2.88 -3.22
C ILE A 20 -4.52 -3.22 -3.31
N LYS A 21 -5.00 -4.05 -2.39
CA LYS A 21 -6.41 -4.47 -2.41
C LYS A 21 -7.26 -3.20 -2.38
N LEU A 22 -8.27 -3.12 -3.26
CA LEU A 22 -9.15 -1.94 -3.37
C LEU A 22 -9.67 -1.48 -2.01
N GLY A 23 -10.09 -2.43 -1.15
CA GLY A 23 -10.51 -2.13 0.22
C GLY A 23 -9.43 -1.46 1.07
N GLN A 24 -8.18 -1.91 0.98
CA GLN A 24 -7.05 -1.29 1.69
C GLN A 24 -6.80 0.14 1.21
N PHE A 25 -6.85 0.38 -0.11
CA PHE A 25 -6.67 1.72 -0.66
C PHE A 25 -7.76 2.68 -0.17
N LEU A 26 -9.02 2.24 -0.23
CA LEU A 26 -10.17 3.04 0.21
C LEU A 26 -10.10 3.37 1.71
N LEU A 27 -9.65 2.40 2.52
CA LEU A 27 -9.45 2.63 3.95
C LEU A 27 -8.26 3.55 4.24
N SER A 28 -7.11 3.33 3.60
CA SER A 28 -5.90 4.15 3.78
C SER A 28 -6.11 5.61 3.42
N GLY A 29 -7.00 5.91 2.47
CA GLY A 29 -7.36 7.29 2.10
C GLY A 29 -8.44 7.92 2.98
N ASN A 30 -8.95 7.20 3.97
CA ASN A 30 -10.18 7.55 4.71
C ASN A 30 -11.34 7.87 3.75
N ILE A 31 -11.43 7.13 2.63
CA ILE A 31 -12.50 7.24 1.64
C ILE A 31 -13.73 6.49 2.16
N ILE A 32 -13.51 5.35 2.82
CA ILE A 32 -14.54 4.57 3.51
C ILE A 32 -14.07 4.20 4.92
N SER A 33 -15.00 3.86 5.81
CA SER A 33 -14.68 3.33 7.13
C SER A 33 -14.50 1.81 7.12
N LYS A 34 -13.78 1.27 8.13
CA LYS A 34 -13.62 -0.18 8.34
C LYS A 34 -14.97 -0.89 8.45
N GLU A 35 -15.88 -0.33 9.24
CA GLU A 35 -17.23 -0.86 9.40
C GLU A 35 -17.99 -0.93 8.07
N SER A 36 -17.87 0.12 7.25
CA SER A 36 -18.50 0.16 5.92
C SER A 36 -17.89 -0.90 4.99
N LEU A 37 -16.56 -1.07 5.02
CA LEU A 37 -15.90 -2.10 4.23
C LEU A 37 -16.30 -3.51 4.67
N GLU A 38 -16.36 -3.78 5.97
CA GLU A 38 -16.75 -5.09 6.51
C GLU A 38 -18.18 -5.46 6.10
N LYS A 39 -19.13 -4.53 6.25
CA LYS A 39 -20.51 -4.69 5.78
C LYS A 39 -20.58 -4.94 4.27
N ALA A 40 -19.80 -4.20 3.49
CA ALA A 40 -19.75 -4.35 2.04
C ALA A 40 -19.15 -5.70 1.63
N LEU A 41 -18.09 -6.16 2.30
CA LEU A 41 -17.48 -7.48 2.07
C LEU A 41 -18.41 -8.63 2.42
N GLN A 42 -19.13 -8.54 3.55
CA GLN A 42 -20.14 -9.53 3.91
C GLN A 42 -21.24 -9.65 2.85
N THR A 43 -21.67 -8.52 2.30
CA THR A 43 -22.67 -8.47 1.23
C THR A 43 -22.11 -9.03 -0.07
N HIS A 44 -20.87 -8.68 -0.43
CA HIS A 44 -20.16 -9.20 -1.60
C HIS A 44 -20.06 -10.72 -1.57
N ILE A 45 -19.68 -11.29 -0.43
CA ILE A 45 -19.55 -12.76 -0.25
C ILE A 45 -20.92 -13.45 -0.42
N LYS A 46 -22.00 -12.86 0.09
CA LYS A 46 -23.35 -13.47 0.05
C LYS A 46 -24.02 -13.37 -1.31
N THR A 47 -23.80 -12.26 -2.02
CA THR A 47 -24.56 -11.89 -3.22
C THR A 47 -23.75 -12.04 -4.52
N ASN A 48 -22.43 -12.16 -4.40
CA ASN A 48 -21.48 -12.11 -5.52
C ASN A 48 -21.54 -10.80 -6.34
N GLN A 49 -22.16 -9.73 -5.81
CA GLN A 49 -22.17 -8.38 -6.41
C GLN A 49 -20.80 -7.72 -6.28
N MET A 50 -20.44 -6.77 -7.15
CA MET A 50 -19.12 -6.13 -7.07
C MET A 50 -18.98 -5.25 -5.83
N LEU A 51 -17.84 -5.33 -5.13
CA LEU A 51 -17.59 -4.57 -3.91
C LEU A 51 -17.78 -3.06 -4.11
N GLY A 52 -17.34 -2.51 -5.26
CA GLY A 52 -17.52 -1.10 -5.60
C GLY A 52 -18.98 -0.68 -5.73
N GLU A 53 -19.81 -1.51 -6.38
CA GLU A 53 -21.25 -1.27 -6.52
C GLU A 53 -21.96 -1.30 -5.17
N ILE A 54 -21.58 -2.25 -4.31
CA ILE A 54 -22.12 -2.33 -2.95
C ILE A 54 -21.78 -1.06 -2.17
N LEU A 55 -20.52 -0.61 -2.21
CA LEU A 55 -20.11 0.63 -1.53
C LEU A 55 -20.87 1.86 -2.03
N ILE A 56 -21.14 1.97 -3.34
CA ILE A 56 -21.97 3.03 -3.91
C ILE A 56 -23.41 2.90 -3.39
N SER A 57 -23.98 1.69 -3.42
CA SER A 57 -25.37 1.45 -2.98
C SER A 57 -25.58 1.74 -1.49
N MET A 58 -24.54 1.56 -0.67
CA MET A 58 -24.51 1.91 0.74
C MET A 58 -24.37 3.42 0.98
N GLY A 59 -24.09 4.20 -0.07
CA GLY A 59 -23.88 5.65 0.03
C GLY A 59 -22.59 6.04 0.75
N VAL A 60 -21.64 5.12 0.90
CA VAL A 60 -20.38 5.36 1.63
C VAL A 60 -19.24 5.82 0.73
N ILE A 61 -19.41 5.74 -0.59
CA ILE A 61 -18.49 6.27 -1.59
C ILE A 61 -19.26 6.88 -2.75
N ASP A 62 -18.79 8.02 -3.25
CA ASP A 62 -19.35 8.65 -4.44
C ASP A 62 -18.82 7.95 -5.72
N PRO A 63 -19.65 7.79 -6.78
CA PRO A 63 -19.21 7.16 -8.02
C PRO A 63 -17.97 7.79 -8.66
N LEU A 64 -17.79 9.12 -8.54
CA LEU A 64 -16.61 9.83 -9.05
C LEU A 64 -15.36 9.47 -8.23
N GLU A 65 -15.51 9.35 -6.90
CA GLU A 65 -14.43 8.90 -6.03
C GLU A 65 -14.02 7.47 -6.37
N LEU A 66 -15.00 6.55 -6.54
CA LEU A 66 -14.72 5.17 -6.92
C LEU A 66 -14.02 5.10 -8.29
N LYS A 67 -14.49 5.85 -9.28
CA LYS A 67 -13.88 5.88 -10.62
C LYS A 67 -12.42 6.31 -10.57
N ALA A 68 -12.11 7.37 -9.84
CA ALA A 68 -10.73 7.83 -9.66
C ALA A 68 -9.85 6.77 -9.00
N VAL A 69 -10.36 6.10 -7.94
CA VAL A 69 -9.64 5.04 -7.24
C VAL A 69 -9.36 3.86 -8.18
N LEU A 70 -10.34 3.42 -8.96
CA LEU A 70 -10.17 2.31 -9.91
C LEU A 70 -9.14 2.63 -10.98
N GLU A 71 -9.14 3.85 -11.51
CA GLU A 71 -8.14 4.30 -12.50
C GLU A 71 -6.73 4.36 -11.93
N ILE A 72 -6.58 4.75 -10.66
CA ILE A 72 -5.29 4.68 -9.98
C ILE A 72 -4.87 3.23 -9.78
N ASN A 73 -5.77 2.37 -9.31
CA ASN A 73 -5.49 0.97 -9.04
C ASN A 73 -5.10 0.18 -10.31
N LYS A 74 -5.68 0.51 -11.47
CA LYS A 74 -5.26 -0.07 -12.76
C LYS A 74 -3.78 0.17 -13.09
N ASN A 75 -3.22 1.27 -12.60
CA ASN A 75 -1.87 1.71 -12.91
C ASN A 75 -0.83 1.34 -11.84
N ILE A 76 -1.25 0.80 -10.69
CA ILE A 76 -0.34 0.37 -9.63
C ILE A 76 -0.11 -1.13 -9.73
N LYS A 77 1.02 -1.51 -10.34
CA LYS A 77 1.45 -2.91 -10.40
C LYS A 77 2.48 -3.22 -9.32
N SER A 78 3.13 -2.20 -8.76
CA SER A 78 4.16 -2.31 -7.73
C SER A 78 4.11 -1.13 -6.74
N ILE A 79 4.78 -1.29 -5.59
CA ILE A 79 4.96 -0.19 -4.63
C ILE A 79 5.78 0.97 -5.25
N GLN A 80 6.66 0.67 -6.22
CA GLN A 80 7.40 1.68 -6.98
C GLN A 80 6.47 2.53 -7.87
N ASP A 81 5.41 1.93 -8.42
CA ASP A 81 4.39 2.67 -9.17
C ASP A 81 3.61 3.59 -8.23
N ALA A 82 3.28 3.13 -7.02
CA ALA A 82 2.63 3.96 -6.00
C ALA A 82 3.49 5.16 -5.59
N LEU A 83 4.79 4.94 -5.37
CA LEU A 83 5.78 6.01 -5.13
C LEU A 83 5.84 7.02 -6.28
N THR A 84 5.86 6.53 -7.52
CA THR A 84 5.96 7.37 -8.73
C THR A 84 4.68 8.18 -8.97
N LEU A 85 3.51 7.57 -8.75
CA LEU A 85 2.22 8.23 -8.87
C LEU A 85 2.05 9.32 -7.81
N ALA A 86 2.37 9.04 -6.55
CA ALA A 86 2.20 10.04 -5.50
C ALA A 86 3.24 11.18 -5.53
N ALA A 87 4.39 10.98 -6.19
CA ALA A 87 5.47 11.97 -6.29
C ALA A 87 5.16 13.23 -7.12
N GLY A 88 3.95 13.38 -7.67
CA GLY A 88 3.62 14.55 -8.51
C GLY A 88 3.46 15.89 -7.79
N ILE A 89 3.38 15.92 -6.46
CA ILE A 89 3.00 17.12 -5.69
C ILE A 89 3.99 17.35 -4.55
N LYS A 90 4.68 18.49 -4.61
CA LYS A 90 5.63 18.92 -3.58
C LYS A 90 4.89 19.36 -2.32
N LYS A 91 4.88 18.53 -1.28
CA LYS A 91 4.34 18.85 0.05
C LYS A 91 5.42 18.76 1.12
N GLN A 92 5.27 19.50 2.21
CA GLN A 92 6.20 19.46 3.34
C GLN A 92 6.09 18.12 4.09
N LEU A 93 7.21 17.61 4.60
CA LEU A 93 7.28 16.34 5.34
C LEU A 93 6.24 16.26 6.47
N GLY A 94 6.14 17.32 7.28
CA GLY A 94 5.17 17.38 8.38
C GLY A 94 3.73 17.29 7.90
N SER A 95 3.38 18.03 6.84
CA SER A 95 2.02 17.97 6.27
C SER A 95 1.68 16.60 5.68
N LEU A 96 2.66 15.93 5.07
CA LEU A 96 2.49 14.58 4.52
C LEU A 96 2.27 13.56 5.64
N LEU A 97 3.05 13.63 6.72
CA LEU A 97 2.91 12.74 7.86
C LEU A 97 1.60 12.91 8.62
N ILE A 98 1.12 14.15 8.77
CA ILE A 98 -0.23 14.41 9.32
C ILE A 98 -1.29 13.86 8.38
N GLN A 99 -1.14 14.11 7.08
CA GLN A 99 -2.10 13.67 6.07
C GLN A 99 -2.21 12.15 5.98
N ALA A 100 -1.10 11.41 6.12
CA ALA A 100 -1.08 9.95 6.17
C ALA A 100 -1.48 9.38 7.54
N GLY A 101 -1.62 10.23 8.55
CA GLY A 101 -2.05 9.82 9.88
C GLY A 101 -0.94 9.31 10.79
N ASN A 102 0.31 9.41 10.37
CA ASN A 102 1.45 8.90 11.13
C ASN A 102 1.82 9.78 12.32
N ILE A 103 1.52 11.09 12.25
CA ILE A 103 1.73 12.02 13.36
C ILE A 103 0.52 12.94 13.53
N THR A 104 0.32 13.44 14.75
CA THR A 104 -0.69 14.47 15.05
C THR A 104 -0.12 15.88 14.85
N GLN A 105 -1.02 16.86 14.74
CA GLN A 105 -0.63 18.29 14.72
C GLN A 105 0.21 18.66 15.95
N GLN A 106 -0.17 18.19 17.14
CA GLN A 106 0.56 18.43 18.38
C GLN A 106 1.96 17.79 18.37
N GLN A 107 2.09 16.58 17.82
CA GLN A 107 3.39 15.90 17.66
C GLN A 107 4.29 16.67 16.69
N LEU A 108 3.74 17.17 15.58
CA LEU A 108 4.48 18.02 14.64
C LEU A 108 4.94 19.32 15.29
N GLU A 109 4.09 20.01 16.03
CA GLU A 109 4.43 21.24 16.74
C GLU A 109 5.55 21.02 17.76
N THR A 110 5.49 19.91 18.50
CA THR A 110 6.55 19.51 19.44
C THR A 110 7.88 19.35 18.71
N ALA A 111 7.88 18.62 17.59
CA ALA A 111 9.08 18.38 16.80
C ALA A 111 9.63 19.68 16.15
N LEU A 112 8.77 20.59 15.71
CA LEU A 112 9.14 21.90 15.17
C LEU A 112 9.75 22.82 16.23
N ASN A 113 9.23 22.79 17.46
CA ASN A 113 9.81 23.55 18.58
C ASN A 113 11.21 23.05 18.93
N ILE A 114 11.41 21.72 18.96
CA ILE A 114 12.74 21.12 19.16
C ILE A 114 13.67 21.52 18.01
N GLN A 115 13.22 21.40 16.75
CA GLN A 115 13.98 21.81 15.57
C GLN A 115 14.44 23.27 15.65
N LYS A 116 13.57 24.18 16.09
CA LYS A 116 13.90 25.59 16.24
C LYS A 116 15.00 25.84 17.28
N ASN A 117 15.01 25.04 18.35
CA ASN A 117 15.95 25.19 19.46
C ASN A 117 17.29 24.49 19.23
N THR A 118 17.31 23.36 18.49
CA THR A 118 18.52 22.55 18.28
C THR A 118 19.13 22.70 16.89
N GLY A 119 18.36 23.16 15.90
CA GLY A 119 18.78 23.20 14.49
C GLY A 119 18.81 21.83 13.80
N GLU A 120 18.39 20.75 14.47
CA GLU A 120 18.37 19.42 13.89
C GLU A 120 17.33 19.27 12.77
N LYS A 121 17.50 18.26 11.91
CA LYS A 121 16.53 17.97 10.85
C LYS A 121 15.22 17.44 11.48
N LEU A 122 14.08 17.99 11.05
CA LEU A 122 12.75 17.58 11.51
C LEU A 122 12.55 16.05 11.46
N GLY A 123 12.96 15.40 10.37
CA GLY A 123 12.87 13.94 10.23
C GLY A 123 13.61 13.18 11.33
N SER A 124 14.85 13.57 11.64
CA SER A 124 15.64 12.95 12.70
C SER A 124 15.03 13.16 14.08
N ILE A 125 14.43 14.33 14.33
CA ILE A 125 13.69 14.60 15.57
C ILE A 125 12.46 13.70 15.68
N LEU A 126 11.69 13.55 14.60
CA LEU A 126 10.50 12.68 14.58
C LEU A 126 10.85 11.21 14.84
N VAL A 127 12.00 10.73 14.35
CA VAL A 127 12.52 9.39 14.66
C VAL A 127 12.95 9.28 16.12
N LYS A 128 13.73 10.25 16.63
CA LYS A 128 14.18 10.28 18.04
C LYS A 128 13.04 10.31 19.04
N LEU A 129 11.94 10.98 18.70
CA LEU A 129 10.71 11.04 19.51
C LEU A 129 9.85 9.78 19.38
N GLY A 130 10.22 8.82 18.52
CA GLY A 130 9.46 7.60 18.27
C GLY A 130 8.16 7.82 17.50
N TYR A 131 7.96 9.00 16.88
CA TYR A 131 6.74 9.29 16.12
C TYR A 131 6.73 8.60 14.75
N ILE A 132 7.91 8.34 14.18
CA ILE A 132 8.09 7.58 12.93
C ILE A 132 9.32 6.68 13.04
N THR A 133 9.41 5.64 12.21
CA THR A 133 10.61 4.77 12.13
C THR A 133 11.65 5.30 11.14
N GLU A 134 12.91 4.86 11.27
CA GLU A 134 13.98 5.09 10.28
C GLU A 134 13.54 4.70 8.87
N ASN A 135 12.92 3.52 8.72
CA ASN A 135 12.41 3.05 7.44
C ASN A 135 11.35 4.00 6.86
N GLN A 136 10.43 4.48 7.68
CA GLN A 136 9.40 5.44 7.27
C GLN A 136 10.01 6.78 6.84
N LEU A 137 11.00 7.27 7.57
CA LEU A 137 11.73 8.48 7.20
C LEU A 137 12.42 8.30 5.84
N GLU A 138 13.11 7.19 5.62
CA GLU A 138 13.79 6.91 4.36
C GLU A 138 12.80 6.79 3.19
N ALA A 139 11.69 6.06 3.37
CA ALA A 139 10.63 5.97 2.36
C ALA A 139 10.04 7.35 2.00
N LEU A 140 9.89 8.25 2.99
CA LEU A 140 9.45 9.63 2.76
C LEU A 140 10.49 10.47 2.03
N LEU A 141 11.77 10.26 2.31
CA LEU A 141 12.86 10.96 1.62
C LEU A 141 12.96 10.48 0.16
N LEU A 142 12.80 9.19 -0.10
CA LEU A 142 12.67 8.63 -1.45
C LEU A 142 11.46 9.23 -2.17
N PHE A 143 10.33 9.32 -1.48
CA PHE A 143 9.13 9.97 -1.98
C PHE A 143 9.38 11.44 -2.37
N GLN A 144 10.05 12.22 -1.51
CA GLN A 144 10.40 13.62 -1.79
C GLN A 144 11.43 13.77 -2.93
N LYS A 145 12.41 12.87 -3.01
CA LYS A 145 13.40 12.88 -4.08
C LYS A 145 12.74 12.66 -5.44
N ASN A 146 11.82 11.70 -5.52
CA ASN A 146 11.05 11.42 -6.73
C ASN A 146 10.12 12.59 -7.15
N GLN A 147 9.80 13.54 -6.25
CA GLN A 147 9.08 14.77 -6.62
C GLN A 147 9.95 15.76 -7.41
N SER A 148 11.27 15.61 -7.34
CA SER A 148 12.25 16.57 -7.90
C SER A 148 12.79 16.13 -9.27
N GLU A 149 12.68 14.84 -9.59
CA GLU A 149 13.09 14.27 -10.87
C GLU A 149 11.91 14.27 -11.87
N LYS A 150 12.18 14.60 -13.14
CA LYS A 150 11.22 15.00 -14.18
C LYS A 150 9.93 14.17 -14.22
N PRO A 151 8.77 14.79 -14.52
CA PRO A 151 7.47 14.13 -14.46
C PRO A 151 7.40 12.98 -15.45
N TYR A 152 7.34 11.74 -14.95
CA TYR A 152 6.91 10.60 -15.74
C TYR A 152 5.55 10.92 -16.37
N LYS A 153 5.42 10.56 -17.66
CA LYS A 153 4.22 10.73 -18.47
C LYS A 153 3.00 10.23 -17.69
N ILE A 154 2.01 11.13 -17.53
CA ILE A 154 0.66 10.87 -17.03
C ILE A 154 0.62 10.49 -15.54
N ASN A 155 0.84 11.49 -14.68
CA ASN A 155 0.43 11.37 -13.28
C ASN A 155 -1.08 11.67 -13.16
N ASN A 156 -1.88 10.60 -13.04
CA ASN A 156 -3.34 10.67 -12.88
C ASN A 156 -3.79 11.41 -11.61
N LEU A 157 -2.89 11.66 -10.64
CA LEU A 157 -3.19 12.46 -9.44
C LEU A 157 -3.04 13.96 -9.67
N ARG A 158 -2.48 14.43 -10.80
CA ARG A 158 -2.49 15.87 -11.09
C ARG A 158 -3.94 16.32 -11.28
N LEU A 159 -4.28 17.47 -10.70
CA LEU A 159 -5.66 17.97 -10.66
C LEU A 159 -6.30 17.97 -12.05
N GLY A 160 -5.60 18.47 -13.07
CA GLY A 160 -6.10 18.47 -14.45
C GLY A 160 -6.46 17.07 -14.97
N LYS A 161 -5.55 16.09 -14.83
CA LYS A 161 -5.83 14.72 -15.31
C LYS A 161 -6.91 14.05 -14.49
N LEU A 162 -6.94 14.27 -13.17
CA LEU A 162 -8.00 13.76 -12.29
C LEU A 162 -9.38 14.29 -12.70
N LEU A 163 -9.49 15.58 -13.04
CA LEU A 163 -10.73 16.20 -13.52
C LEU A 163 -11.20 15.59 -14.84
N VAL A 164 -10.27 15.27 -15.76
CA VAL A 164 -10.58 14.54 -17.00
C VAL A 164 -11.04 13.12 -16.70
N THR A 165 -10.30 12.39 -15.86
CA THR A 165 -10.62 11.00 -15.48
C THR A 165 -12.00 10.89 -14.82
N THR A 166 -12.36 11.88 -14.02
CA THR A 166 -13.67 11.99 -13.37
C THR A 166 -14.75 12.60 -14.27
N GLU A 167 -14.44 12.89 -15.55
CA GLU A 167 -15.36 13.49 -16.52
C GLU A 167 -15.95 14.84 -16.08
N LEU A 168 -15.30 15.52 -15.14
CA LEU A 168 -15.69 16.87 -14.70
C LEU A 168 -15.30 17.92 -15.74
N ILE A 169 -14.27 17.63 -16.56
CA ILE A 169 -13.87 18.40 -17.73
C ILE A 169 -13.45 17.43 -18.85
N SER A 170 -13.44 17.91 -20.09
CA SER A 170 -12.87 17.19 -21.24
C SER A 170 -11.37 17.41 -21.39
N GLU A 171 -10.70 16.54 -22.18
CA GLU A 171 -9.28 16.73 -22.51
C GLU A 171 -9.03 18.06 -23.23
N GLN A 172 -9.95 18.47 -24.11
CA GLN A 172 -9.87 19.75 -24.82
C GLN A 172 -9.98 20.95 -23.86
N GLN A 173 -10.88 20.90 -22.88
CA GLN A 173 -11.01 21.95 -21.86
C GLN A 173 -9.77 22.04 -20.97
N LEU A 174 -9.14 20.90 -20.66
CA LEU A 174 -7.88 20.89 -19.94
C LEU A 174 -6.74 21.47 -20.78
N GLU A 175 -6.67 21.14 -22.06
CA GLU A 175 -5.64 21.64 -22.98
C GLU A 175 -5.72 23.16 -23.13
N ASP A 176 -6.92 23.70 -23.40
CA ASP A 176 -7.16 25.15 -23.45
C ASP A 176 -6.74 25.86 -22.15
N ALA A 177 -7.10 25.30 -20.98
CA ALA A 177 -6.71 25.86 -19.70
C ALA A 177 -5.18 25.78 -19.44
N LEU A 178 -4.51 24.72 -19.93
CA LEU A 178 -3.06 24.58 -19.83
C LEU A 178 -2.32 25.54 -20.76
N GLU A 179 -2.86 25.84 -21.94
CA GLU A 179 -2.30 26.85 -22.84
C GLU A 179 -2.33 28.24 -22.20
N GLU A 180 -3.45 28.62 -21.58
CA GLU A 180 -3.56 29.88 -20.85
C GLU A 180 -2.61 29.93 -19.64
N GLN A 181 -2.45 28.80 -18.93
CA GLN A 181 -1.53 28.70 -17.81
C GLN A 181 -0.07 28.99 -18.18
N LYS A 182 0.36 28.75 -19.44
CA LYS A 182 1.73 29.05 -19.87
C LYS A 182 2.08 30.54 -19.74
N TYR A 183 1.08 31.41 -19.85
CA TYR A 183 1.23 32.86 -19.83
C TYR A 183 0.64 33.49 -18.56
N SER A 184 0.16 32.68 -17.63
CA SER A 184 -0.51 33.09 -16.40
C SER A 184 0.17 32.50 -15.16
N SER A 185 0.19 33.24 -14.06
CA SER A 185 0.60 32.72 -12.75
C SER A 185 -0.55 32.00 -12.03
N ALA A 186 -1.76 31.99 -12.60
CA ALA A 186 -2.93 31.35 -12.03
C ALA A 186 -2.79 29.81 -11.97
N LYS A 187 -3.45 29.20 -10.99
CA LYS A 187 -3.51 27.74 -10.89
C LYS A 187 -4.52 27.23 -11.92
N ILE A 188 -4.25 26.04 -12.46
CA ILE A 188 -5.12 25.41 -13.47
C ILE A 188 -6.59 25.31 -13.02
N GLY A 189 -6.84 25.06 -11.73
CA GLY A 189 -8.19 25.01 -11.18
C GLY A 189 -8.91 26.36 -11.26
N ASP A 190 -8.20 27.46 -11.01
CA ASP A 190 -8.77 28.81 -11.08
C ASP A 190 -9.09 29.19 -12.52
N ILE A 191 -8.21 28.83 -13.47
CA ILE A 191 -8.41 29.04 -14.91
C ILE A 191 -9.64 28.27 -15.40
N LEU A 192 -9.79 26.99 -15.01
CA LEU A 192 -10.95 26.17 -15.36
C LEU A 192 -12.26 26.75 -14.84
N VAL A 193 -12.25 27.36 -13.66
CA VAL A 193 -13.42 28.05 -13.10
C VAL A 193 -13.70 29.36 -13.85
N GLN A 194 -12.67 30.16 -14.13
CA GLN A 194 -12.80 31.43 -14.86
C GLN A 194 -13.35 31.23 -16.28
N LYS A 195 -12.92 30.18 -16.98
CA LYS A 195 -13.44 29.78 -18.29
C LYS A 195 -14.85 29.16 -18.24
N GLY A 196 -15.40 28.92 -17.06
CA GLY A 196 -16.71 28.29 -16.89
C GLY A 196 -16.73 26.78 -17.18
N TYR A 197 -15.57 26.14 -17.33
CA TYR A 197 -15.47 24.69 -17.55
C TYR A 197 -15.72 23.88 -16.29
N LEU A 198 -15.50 24.49 -15.12
CA LEU A 198 -15.64 23.84 -13.82
C LEU A 198 -16.32 24.77 -12.82
N SER A 199 -17.25 24.25 -12.02
CA SER A 199 -17.82 25.03 -10.91
C SER A 199 -16.87 25.07 -9.71
N ASN A 200 -16.93 26.13 -8.90
CA ASN A 200 -16.19 26.21 -7.63
C ASN A 200 -16.46 25.01 -6.70
N THR A 201 -17.71 24.52 -6.70
CA THR A 201 -18.10 23.33 -5.93
C THR A 201 -17.46 22.06 -6.46
N ALA A 202 -17.40 21.89 -7.78
CA ALA A 202 -16.75 20.73 -8.39
C ALA A 202 -15.22 20.77 -8.21
N LEU A 203 -14.61 21.95 -8.34
CA LEU A 203 -13.19 22.15 -8.03
C LEU A 203 -12.86 21.76 -6.58
N SER A 204 -13.67 22.22 -5.63
CA SER A 204 -13.49 21.90 -4.20
C SER A 204 -13.60 20.40 -3.94
N LYS A 205 -14.59 19.71 -4.55
CA LYS A 205 -14.74 18.25 -4.46
C LYS A 205 -13.53 17.52 -5.07
N ALA A 206 -13.08 17.94 -6.25
CA ALA A 206 -11.93 17.34 -6.92
C ALA A 206 -10.62 17.50 -6.13
N LEU A 207 -10.39 18.66 -5.51
CA LEU A 207 -9.25 18.90 -4.62
C LEU A 207 -9.30 18.02 -3.37
N ASN A 208 -10.48 17.84 -2.78
CA ASN A 208 -10.66 16.94 -1.63
C ASN A 208 -10.34 15.50 -2.03
N LEU A 209 -10.91 15.02 -3.15
CA LEU A 209 -10.63 13.69 -3.69
C LEU A 209 -9.14 13.51 -3.98
N GLN A 210 -8.51 14.47 -4.67
CA GLN A 210 -7.06 14.46 -4.91
C GLN A 210 -6.26 14.27 -3.62
N ASN A 211 -6.63 14.99 -2.55
CA ASN A 211 -5.98 14.85 -1.25
C ASN A 211 -6.19 13.45 -0.66
N LYS A 212 -7.42 12.92 -0.63
CA LYS A 212 -7.69 11.55 -0.12
C LYS A 212 -6.87 10.48 -0.86
N LEU A 213 -6.75 10.59 -2.18
CA LEU A 213 -6.00 9.65 -3.03
C LEU A 213 -4.50 9.69 -2.75
N ILE A 214 -3.94 10.88 -2.55
CA ILE A 214 -2.53 11.05 -2.16
C ILE A 214 -2.31 10.51 -0.75
N SER A 215 -3.22 10.77 0.19
CA SER A 215 -3.17 10.22 1.54
C SER A 215 -3.11 8.70 1.49
N ALA A 216 -4.02 8.07 0.74
CA ALA A 216 -4.08 6.62 0.58
C ALA A 216 -2.73 6.06 0.15
N LEU A 217 -2.16 6.61 -0.93
CA LEU A 217 -0.87 6.17 -1.46
C LEU A 217 0.26 6.38 -0.47
N LEU A 218 0.29 7.51 0.22
CA LEU A 218 1.32 7.80 1.20
C LEU A 218 1.24 6.86 2.41
N THR A 219 0.04 6.63 2.94
CA THR A 219 -0.20 5.69 4.03
C THR A 219 0.24 4.28 3.61
N ILE A 220 -0.07 3.88 2.38
CA ILE A 220 0.40 2.62 1.79
C ILE A 220 1.93 2.58 1.75
N ILE A 221 2.58 3.59 1.15
CA ILE A 221 4.05 3.69 1.10
C ILE A 221 4.68 3.57 2.49
N LEU A 222 4.08 4.21 3.50
CA LEU A 222 4.57 4.19 4.87
C LEU A 222 4.35 2.85 5.58
N ILE A 223 3.24 2.16 5.31
CA ILE A 223 3.02 0.77 5.72
C ILE A 223 4.09 -0.13 5.11
N PHE A 224 4.46 0.13 3.84
CA PHE A 224 5.48 -0.62 3.10
C PHE A 224 6.90 -0.12 3.26
N ALA A 225 7.14 0.88 4.11
CA ALA A 225 8.45 1.50 4.23
C ALA A 225 9.58 0.48 4.48
N PRO A 226 9.43 -0.53 5.36
CA PRO A 226 10.46 -1.55 5.54
C PRO A 226 10.75 -2.42 4.29
N PHE A 227 9.88 -2.44 3.27
CA PHE A 227 10.11 -3.13 1.99
C PHE A 227 10.85 -2.26 0.99
N ILE A 228 10.47 -0.99 0.93
CA ILE A 228 11.08 -0.01 0.04
C ILE A 228 12.57 0.17 0.39
N THR A 229 12.89 0.26 1.68
CA THR A 229 14.26 0.46 2.15
C THR A 229 15.12 -0.80 1.98
N ALA A 230 14.58 -1.98 2.25
CA ALA A 230 15.28 -3.26 2.02
C ALA A 230 15.63 -3.49 0.54
N GLN A 231 14.71 -3.16 -0.38
CA GLN A 231 14.95 -3.29 -1.82
C GLN A 231 15.91 -2.23 -2.38
N ALA A 232 16.02 -1.07 -1.71
CA ALA A 232 17.06 -0.08 -1.99
C ALA A 232 18.43 -0.46 -1.39
N ALA A 233 18.43 -1.20 -0.28
CA ALA A 233 19.61 -1.69 0.43
C ALA A 233 20.26 -2.92 -0.21
N ASP A 234 19.64 -3.57 -1.20
CA ASP A 234 20.22 -4.68 -1.98
C ASP A 234 21.43 -4.27 -2.86
N LYS A 235 21.98 -3.07 -2.64
CA LYS A 235 23.31 -2.63 -3.10
C LYS A 235 24.39 -2.59 -2.02
N THR A 236 24.10 -2.82 -0.75
CA THR A 236 25.11 -2.91 0.32
C THR A 236 24.58 -3.70 1.53
N ASP A 237 25.22 -4.85 1.76
CA ASP A 237 25.26 -5.73 2.94
C ASP A 237 24.29 -5.52 4.13
N ILE A 238 23.55 -6.60 4.41
CA ILE A 238 22.98 -7.14 5.66
C ILE A 238 23.01 -6.22 6.90
N ALA A 239 21.83 -5.89 7.42
CA ALA A 239 21.66 -5.62 8.85
C ALA A 239 20.29 -6.06 9.39
N VAL A 240 20.39 -6.82 10.48
CA VAL A 240 19.31 -7.34 11.34
C VAL A 240 18.47 -6.18 11.91
N SER A 241 17.14 -6.22 11.73
CA SER A 241 16.23 -5.26 12.37
C SER A 241 15.63 -5.86 13.65
N GLY A 242 16.26 -5.53 14.79
CA GLY A 242 15.52 -5.35 16.03
C GLY A 242 14.99 -3.92 16.04
N SER A 243 13.67 -3.73 16.07
CA SER A 243 13.06 -2.43 16.36
C SER A 243 12.06 -2.58 17.50
N THR A 244 12.46 -2.04 18.64
CA THR A 244 11.65 -1.83 19.83
C THR A 244 10.71 -0.63 19.62
N GLU A 245 9.49 -0.80 20.16
CA GLU A 245 8.40 0.18 20.30
C GLU A 245 7.59 0.50 19.03
N SER A 246 6.98 -0.55 18.49
CA SER A 246 5.64 -0.46 17.94
C SER A 246 4.76 -1.46 18.68
N HIS A 247 3.52 -1.12 19.01
CA HIS A 247 2.61 -1.92 19.86
C HIS A 247 2.21 -3.29 19.27
N THR A 248 2.89 -3.74 18.23
CA THR A 248 2.82 -5.09 17.66
C THR A 248 4.22 -5.70 17.70
N ALA A 249 4.41 -6.72 18.54
CA ALA A 249 5.65 -7.46 18.65
C ALA A 249 5.49 -8.83 17.99
N LEU A 250 6.49 -9.22 17.20
CA LEU A 250 6.65 -10.59 16.69
C LEU A 250 7.83 -11.24 17.39
N LYS A 251 7.59 -12.44 17.91
CA LYS A 251 8.65 -13.34 18.36
C LYS A 251 8.55 -14.62 17.55
N ILE A 252 9.61 -14.93 16.82
CA ILE A 252 9.73 -16.18 16.05
C ILE A 252 10.19 -17.26 17.03
N ILE A 253 9.31 -18.20 17.35
CA ILE A 253 9.62 -19.34 18.24
C ILE A 253 10.49 -20.35 17.49
N TYR A 254 10.10 -20.66 16.26
CA TYR A 254 10.96 -21.36 15.31
C TYR A 254 10.57 -20.99 13.87
N HIS A 255 11.54 -21.06 12.96
CA HIS A 255 11.31 -20.90 11.52
C HIS A 255 12.29 -21.78 10.75
N THR A 256 11.79 -22.56 9.78
CA THR A 256 12.62 -23.39 8.92
C THR A 256 13.47 -22.51 7.99
N THR A 257 14.79 -22.56 8.15
CA THR A 257 15.75 -21.78 7.36
C THR A 257 16.51 -22.61 6.32
N GLU A 258 16.42 -23.94 6.40
CA GLU A 258 17.02 -24.88 5.46
C GLU A 258 16.06 -26.05 5.23
N ILE A 259 15.93 -26.48 3.99
CA ILE A 259 15.09 -27.60 3.57
C ILE A 259 15.89 -28.55 2.71
N GLU A 260 15.56 -29.83 2.79
CA GLU A 260 16.11 -30.86 1.93
C GLU A 260 15.06 -31.27 0.90
N ILE A 261 15.44 -31.20 -0.37
CA ILE A 261 14.56 -31.48 -1.51
C ILE A 261 14.96 -32.83 -2.08
N SER A 262 14.02 -33.77 -2.07
CA SER A 262 14.18 -35.09 -2.65
C SER A 262 13.77 -35.13 -4.13
N SER A 263 14.20 -36.15 -4.87
CA SER A 263 13.72 -36.37 -6.24
C SER A 263 12.19 -36.53 -6.33
N GLU A 264 11.55 -37.02 -5.26
CA GLU A 264 10.11 -37.16 -5.19
C GLU A 264 9.40 -35.79 -5.08
N ASP A 265 9.97 -34.85 -4.32
CA ASP A 265 9.46 -33.47 -4.24
C ASP A 265 9.53 -32.77 -5.60
N ILE A 266 10.58 -33.03 -6.37
CA ILE A 266 10.76 -32.49 -7.73
C ILE A 266 9.70 -33.07 -8.67
N ASN A 267 9.46 -34.39 -8.61
CA ASN A 267 8.42 -35.04 -9.40
C ASN A 267 7.02 -34.51 -9.07
N ARG A 268 6.74 -34.21 -7.80
CA ARG A 268 5.50 -33.56 -7.36
C ARG A 268 5.42 -32.08 -7.74
N GLY A 269 6.57 -31.43 -7.92
CA GLY A 269 6.71 -30.00 -8.19
C GLY A 269 6.58 -29.11 -6.95
N TYR A 270 6.49 -29.70 -5.75
CA TYR A 270 6.35 -28.97 -4.49
C TYR A 270 6.82 -29.79 -3.28
N ILE A 271 7.10 -29.08 -2.19
CA ILE A 271 7.36 -29.64 -0.86
C ILE A 271 6.37 -29.06 0.16
N GLU A 272 5.87 -29.90 1.06
CA GLU A 272 4.97 -29.50 2.14
C GLU A 272 5.68 -29.55 3.49
N LEU A 273 5.60 -28.45 4.22
CA LEU A 273 6.14 -28.29 5.56
C LEU A 273 4.96 -28.01 6.50
N PRO A 274 4.40 -29.04 7.17
CA PRO A 274 3.21 -28.90 7.99
C PRO A 274 3.44 -28.10 9.29
N SER A 275 4.69 -27.76 9.59
CA SER A 275 5.09 -26.97 10.73
C SER A 275 6.32 -26.15 10.32
N ALA A 276 6.18 -25.22 9.38
CA ALA A 276 7.30 -24.45 8.84
C ALA A 276 7.73 -23.26 9.72
N ALA A 277 6.78 -22.67 10.46
CA ALA A 277 7.07 -21.62 11.42
C ALA A 277 6.11 -21.67 12.61
N GLN A 278 6.59 -21.24 13.77
CA GLN A 278 5.72 -20.90 14.90
C GLN A 278 6.08 -19.52 15.42
N LEU A 279 5.06 -18.69 15.53
CA LEU A 279 5.16 -17.28 15.86
C LEU A 279 4.37 -17.03 17.14
N GLU A 280 4.87 -16.15 17.98
CA GLU A 280 4.16 -15.51 19.08
C GLU A 280 3.98 -14.05 18.67
N ILE A 281 2.73 -13.64 18.47
CA ILE A 281 2.38 -12.29 18.02
C ILE A 281 1.63 -11.60 19.15
N GLN A 282 2.18 -10.50 19.64
CA GLN A 282 1.50 -9.65 20.62
C GLN A 282 1.11 -8.35 19.94
N ASN A 283 -0.18 -8.00 19.98
CA ASN A 283 -0.68 -6.80 19.34
C ASN A 283 -1.63 -6.05 20.28
N TYR A 284 -1.38 -4.78 20.53
CA TYR A 284 -2.30 -3.93 21.30
C TYR A 284 -3.16 -3.02 20.41
N ASN A 285 -2.99 -3.08 19.09
CA ASN A 285 -3.78 -2.29 18.16
C ASN A 285 -5.13 -2.96 17.86
N LEU A 286 -6.23 -2.33 18.29
CA LEU A 286 -7.60 -2.81 18.09
C LEU A 286 -8.00 -2.96 16.61
N SER A 287 -7.30 -2.27 15.71
CA SER A 287 -7.53 -2.38 14.27
C SER A 287 -6.99 -3.68 13.66
N GLY A 288 -6.09 -4.37 14.37
CA GLY A 288 -5.40 -5.57 13.91
C GLY A 288 -3.92 -5.31 13.61
N TYR A 289 -3.30 -6.20 12.85
CA TYR A 289 -1.91 -6.13 12.43
C TYR A 289 -1.75 -6.70 11.01
N ILE A 290 -0.64 -6.39 10.36
CA ILE A 290 -0.27 -6.95 9.06
C ILE A 290 0.89 -7.91 9.27
N VAL A 291 0.81 -9.09 8.65
CA VAL A 291 1.93 -10.04 8.53
C VAL A 291 2.50 -9.90 7.13
N VAL A 292 3.82 -9.78 7.03
CA VAL A 292 4.55 -9.56 5.79
C VAL A 292 5.60 -10.66 5.60
N PHE A 293 5.65 -11.22 4.39
CA PHE A 293 6.57 -12.26 3.95
C PHE A 293 7.47 -11.73 2.84
N LYS A 294 8.80 -11.91 2.94
CA LYS A 294 9.78 -11.38 1.97
C LYS A 294 10.95 -12.33 1.72
N GLY A 295 11.76 -12.01 0.72
CA GLY A 295 13.06 -12.66 0.48
C GLY A 295 13.00 -13.92 -0.39
N LEU A 296 11.79 -14.36 -0.79
CA LEU A 296 11.67 -15.53 -1.65
C LEU A 296 12.44 -15.31 -2.95
N SER A 297 13.30 -16.23 -3.29
CA SER A 297 14.14 -16.17 -4.48
C SER A 297 14.31 -17.56 -5.06
N GLU A 298 14.87 -17.64 -6.26
CA GLU A 298 15.21 -18.91 -6.90
C GLU A 298 16.04 -19.78 -5.93
N PRO A 299 15.74 -21.09 -5.81
CA PRO A 299 14.95 -21.91 -6.75
C PRO A 299 13.46 -22.07 -6.37
N PHE A 300 12.91 -21.19 -5.52
CA PHE A 300 11.50 -21.27 -5.09
C PHE A 300 10.64 -20.28 -5.85
N ARG A 301 9.59 -20.77 -6.52
CA ARG A 301 8.68 -19.93 -7.31
C ARG A 301 7.65 -19.22 -6.46
N GLU A 302 7.02 -20.00 -5.58
CA GLU A 302 5.95 -19.51 -4.72
C GLU A 302 5.83 -20.36 -3.47
N ILE A 303 5.31 -19.77 -2.39
CA ILE A 303 4.94 -20.47 -1.17
C ILE A 303 3.48 -20.17 -0.87
N LEU A 304 2.67 -21.21 -0.70
CA LEU A 304 1.33 -21.09 -0.13
C LEU A 304 1.45 -21.29 1.39
N ILE A 305 1.03 -20.30 2.16
CA ILE A 305 1.13 -20.27 3.61
C ILE A 305 -0.27 -20.37 4.21
N GLU A 306 -0.47 -21.40 5.02
CA GLU A 306 -1.66 -21.59 5.85
C GLU A 306 -1.35 -21.31 7.31
N GLY A 307 -2.39 -21.03 8.11
CA GLY A 307 -2.27 -20.76 9.56
C GLY A 307 -2.59 -19.32 9.97
N LEU A 308 -2.93 -18.47 9.01
CA LEU A 308 -3.46 -17.11 9.20
C LEU A 308 -4.95 -17.08 8.78
N ASP A 309 -5.64 -15.95 8.97
CA ASP A 309 -7.07 -15.80 8.58
C ASP A 309 -7.41 -16.24 7.16
N GLN A 310 -6.45 -16.12 6.23
CA GLN A 310 -6.57 -16.56 4.86
C GLN A 310 -5.24 -17.17 4.40
N GLU A 311 -5.31 -18.09 3.43
CA GLU A 311 -4.12 -18.60 2.74
C GLU A 311 -3.38 -17.45 2.07
N VAL A 312 -2.06 -17.39 2.24
CA VAL A 312 -1.19 -16.35 1.69
C VAL A 312 -0.27 -16.96 0.65
N LYS A 313 -0.33 -16.45 -0.58
CA LYS A 313 0.60 -16.80 -1.64
C LYS A 313 1.77 -15.82 -1.67
N VAL A 314 2.97 -16.28 -1.37
CA VAL A 314 4.24 -15.54 -1.41
C VAL A 314 4.96 -15.81 -2.73
N THR A 315 5.44 -14.77 -3.40
CA THR A 315 6.29 -14.84 -4.60
C THR A 315 7.60 -14.07 -4.35
N ALA A 316 8.44 -13.91 -5.38
CA ALA A 316 9.67 -13.11 -5.27
C ALA A 316 9.43 -11.64 -4.87
N GLU A 317 8.23 -11.12 -5.13
CA GLU A 317 7.82 -9.77 -4.72
C GLU A 317 7.37 -9.71 -3.25
N GLY A 318 7.35 -10.84 -2.56
CA GLY A 318 6.81 -11.01 -1.22
C GLY A 318 5.29 -11.16 -1.19
N ALA A 319 4.72 -11.13 0.00
CA ALA A 319 3.27 -11.08 0.21
C ALA A 319 2.93 -10.47 1.56
N MET A 320 1.66 -10.12 1.73
CA MET A 320 1.14 -9.68 3.01
C MET A 320 -0.29 -10.17 3.24
N THR A 321 -0.67 -10.18 4.51
CA THR A 321 -2.06 -10.35 4.91
C THR A 321 -2.35 -9.55 6.16
N SER A 322 -3.54 -8.97 6.23
CA SER A 322 -4.06 -8.36 7.45
C SER A 322 -4.63 -9.44 8.36
N GLN A 323 -4.41 -9.29 9.66
CA GLN A 323 -4.99 -10.13 10.71
C GLN A 323 -5.78 -9.22 11.66
N PRO A 324 -6.95 -9.65 12.13
CA PRO A 324 -7.77 -8.88 13.06
C PRO A 324 -7.09 -8.78 14.43
N TYR A 325 -7.67 -7.94 15.28
CA TYR A 325 -7.28 -7.89 16.69
C TYR A 325 -7.81 -9.14 17.41
N HIS A 326 -6.93 -9.82 18.14
CA HIS A 326 -7.22 -11.10 18.80
C HIS A 326 -7.23 -11.00 20.34
N GLY A 327 -7.29 -9.79 20.88
CA GLY A 327 -7.15 -9.56 22.32
C GLY A 327 -5.73 -9.14 22.70
N ARG A 328 -5.52 -8.88 24.01
CA ARG A 328 -4.25 -8.40 24.55
C ARG A 328 -3.23 -9.52 24.78
N ASP A 329 -3.72 -10.75 24.89
CA ASP A 329 -2.87 -11.90 25.14
C ASP A 329 -2.05 -12.25 23.88
N PRO A 330 -0.79 -12.70 24.03
CA PRO A 330 0.00 -13.15 22.89
C PRO A 330 -0.68 -14.29 22.13
N LEU A 331 -0.80 -14.13 20.81
CA LEU A 331 -1.38 -15.14 19.92
C LEU A 331 -0.29 -16.07 19.41
N MET A 332 -0.50 -17.38 19.58
CA MET A 332 0.37 -18.41 19.02
C MET A 332 -0.12 -18.81 17.63
N VAL A 333 0.71 -18.57 16.61
CA VAL A 333 0.40 -18.87 15.21
C VAL A 333 1.32 -19.96 14.73
N LYS A 334 0.76 -21.02 14.14
CA LYS A 334 1.52 -22.09 13.47
C LYS A 334 1.31 -22.00 11.97
N LEU A 335 2.40 -21.84 11.22
CA LEU A 335 2.36 -21.71 9.78
C LEU A 335 2.74 -23.02 9.10
N LYS A 336 1.95 -23.40 8.08
CA LYS A 336 2.26 -24.50 7.16
C LYS A 336 2.63 -23.94 5.82
N TYR A 337 3.68 -24.46 5.21
CA TYR A 337 4.12 -24.03 3.88
C TYR A 337 3.91 -25.14 2.87
N LYS A 338 3.40 -24.76 1.70
CA LYS A 338 3.51 -25.53 0.47
C LYS A 338 4.36 -24.75 -0.51
N ILE A 339 5.61 -25.16 -0.67
CA ILE A 339 6.62 -24.47 -1.47
C ILE A 339 6.63 -25.10 -2.86
N ILE A 340 6.32 -24.29 -3.87
CA ILE A 340 6.35 -24.71 -5.27
C ILE A 340 7.75 -24.47 -5.83
N LEU A 341 8.31 -25.51 -6.44
CA LEU A 341 9.70 -25.54 -6.90
C LEU A 341 9.83 -25.04 -8.34
N SER A 342 11.01 -24.51 -8.70
CA SER A 342 11.36 -24.21 -10.08
C SER A 342 11.67 -25.47 -10.90
N ASP A 343 11.39 -25.43 -12.21
CA ASP A 343 11.48 -26.61 -13.11
C ASP A 343 12.90 -27.22 -13.22
N ASN A 344 13.94 -26.45 -12.87
CA ASN A 344 15.35 -26.86 -13.01
C ASN A 344 16.04 -27.17 -11.67
N ILE A 345 15.27 -27.31 -10.59
CA ILE A 345 15.84 -27.60 -9.27
C ILE A 345 16.43 -29.02 -9.24
N LYS A 346 17.46 -29.23 -8.42
CA LYS A 346 18.09 -30.55 -8.22
C LYS A 346 17.87 -31.03 -6.79
N PRO A 347 17.94 -32.33 -6.51
CA PRO A 347 17.91 -32.81 -5.14
C PRO A 347 19.08 -32.23 -4.33
N GLY A 348 18.83 -31.88 -3.07
CA GLY A 348 19.85 -31.32 -2.19
C GLY A 348 19.30 -30.43 -1.09
N LYS A 349 20.21 -29.84 -0.32
CA LYS A 349 19.88 -28.90 0.74
C LYS A 349 19.88 -27.46 0.23
N TYR A 350 18.83 -26.73 0.57
CA TYR A 350 18.62 -25.35 0.15
C TYR A 350 18.27 -24.49 1.35
N LYS A 351 18.87 -23.32 1.44
CA LYS A 351 18.41 -22.29 2.37
C LYS A 351 17.05 -21.79 1.92
N LEU A 352 16.12 -21.58 2.85
CA LEU A 352 14.81 -20.97 2.60
C LEU A 352 14.88 -19.49 2.98
N PRO A 353 15.04 -18.56 2.01
CA PRO A 353 15.27 -17.14 2.29
C PRO A 353 13.95 -16.41 2.57
N LEU A 354 13.12 -16.94 3.47
CA LEU A 354 11.84 -16.32 3.80
C LEU A 354 11.96 -15.52 5.09
N GLU A 355 11.71 -14.23 5.02
CA GLU A 355 11.61 -13.35 6.17
C GLU A 355 10.15 -13.11 6.53
N ILE A 356 9.86 -13.11 7.83
CA ILE A 356 8.53 -12.85 8.37
C ILE A 356 8.63 -11.63 9.29
N SER A 357 7.75 -10.65 9.08
CA SER A 357 7.64 -9.49 9.95
C SER A 357 6.17 -9.16 10.21
N VAL A 358 5.92 -8.43 11.29
CA VAL A 358 4.59 -7.87 11.59
C VAL A 358 4.67 -6.35 11.69
N SER A 359 3.55 -5.70 11.43
CA SER A 359 3.40 -4.26 11.67
C SER A 359 1.99 -3.98 12.17
N PRO A 360 1.79 -3.00 13.07
CA PRO A 360 0.44 -2.60 13.46
C PRO A 360 -0.34 -2.17 12.23
N LEU A 361 -1.64 -2.46 12.23
CA LEU A 361 -2.53 -1.96 11.20
C LEU A 361 -2.86 -0.52 11.56
N ILE A 362 -2.10 0.43 11.01
CA ILE A 362 -2.23 1.85 11.34
C ILE A 362 -3.55 2.36 10.74
N PHE A 363 -4.52 2.61 11.61
CA PHE A 363 -5.60 3.56 11.37
C PHE A 363 -5.50 4.65 12.44
N VAL A 364 -5.65 5.89 12.00
CA VAL A 364 -5.93 7.05 12.87
C VAL A 364 -7.34 6.95 13.41
#